data_AF-A0A1M3LBL3-F1
#
_entry.id   AF-A0A1M3LBL3-F1
#
_cell.length_a   1.000
_cell.length_b   1.000
_cell.length_c   1.000
_cell.angle_alpha   90.00
_cell.angle_beta   90.00
_cell.angle_gamma   90.00
#
_symmetry.space_group_name_H-M   'P 1'
#
loop_
_entity.id
_entity.type
_entity.pdbx_description
1 polymer ?
#
loop_
_entity_poly.entity_id
_entity_poly.type
_entity_poly.pdbx_seq_one_letter_code
_entity_poly.pdbx_strand_id
1 'polypeptide(L)'
;MTEPVASDEARLRQVFDAAARQAIFPPVPTGDRLLVLLGGQPAAGKTRAQAAILAEHPELVSITGDDLRAYHPGYRDLAVNDPLAMPAATAPTSSGLIRLALDHAIEHGYPVLLEGTFRDPAMVIDTAARFAEAGYRVEVVAVATPAPVSRLAAEERFLRARRGEVGRWTPPEAHETALAGSPEVVAALEALPAVARIQVYTRDRRLYDNHRTESGAWEHEPHAAEVLRSEQTRELTPVEAVAWLADYGAVFGAAHARRGYLSPRTASAYRRLQDDAARMIELAASDPSADVRALEEQQTHRRIALKVAVPEPPGIVGRIGQTLRRSLPPYRPAPSRDAPGNEPPSIGR
;
A
#
# COMPACT_ATOMS: atom_id res chain seq x y z
N MET A 1 33.06 5.02 -15.28
CA MET A 1 32.24 4.32 -14.26
C MET A 1 30.76 4.39 -14.64
N THR A 2 30.36 3.77 -15.76
CA THR A 2 29.00 3.83 -16.35
C THR A 2 28.33 2.46 -16.48
N GLU A 3 28.95 1.39 -15.94
CA GLU A 3 28.53 -0.01 -16.14
C GLU A 3 27.39 -0.59 -15.27
N PRO A 4 27.01 -0.06 -14.08
CA PRO A 4 25.97 -0.70 -13.28
C PRO A 4 24.53 -0.48 -13.81
N VAL A 5 24.25 0.67 -14.43
CA VAL A 5 22.89 0.98 -14.93
C VAL A 5 22.58 0.23 -16.24
N ALA A 6 23.56 0.14 -17.14
CA ALA A 6 23.40 -0.58 -18.41
C ALA A 6 23.23 -2.10 -18.22
N SER A 7 23.88 -2.68 -17.21
CA SER A 7 23.75 -4.10 -16.87
C SER A 7 22.38 -4.43 -16.25
N ASP A 8 21.82 -3.52 -15.45
CA ASP A 8 20.47 -3.69 -14.89
C ASP A 8 19.37 -3.60 -15.96
N GLU A 9 19.48 -2.67 -16.92
CA GLU A 9 18.51 -2.58 -18.01
C GLU A 9 18.56 -3.80 -18.94
N ALA A 10 19.76 -4.26 -19.29
CA ALA A 10 19.94 -5.47 -20.10
C ALA A 10 19.34 -6.71 -19.41
N ARG A 11 19.54 -6.84 -18.10
CA ARG A 11 18.93 -7.90 -17.29
C ARG A 11 17.40 -7.82 -17.32
N LEU A 12 16.83 -6.64 -17.14
CA LEU A 12 15.37 -6.46 -17.16
C LEU A 12 14.78 -6.82 -18.53
N ARG A 13 15.45 -6.43 -19.62
CA ARG A 13 15.04 -6.79 -20.98
C ARG A 13 15.08 -8.30 -21.20
N GLN A 14 16.15 -8.96 -20.77
CA GLN A 14 16.23 -10.43 -20.82
C GLN A 14 15.09 -11.11 -20.05
N VAL A 15 14.79 -10.64 -18.84
CA VAL A 15 13.70 -11.17 -18.00
C VAL A 15 12.33 -10.92 -18.66
N PHE A 16 12.15 -9.75 -19.28
CA PHE A 16 10.94 -9.42 -20.01
C PHE A 16 10.74 -10.37 -21.19
N ASP A 17 11.74 -10.50 -22.05
CA ASP A 17 11.67 -11.30 -23.27
C ASP A 17 11.49 -12.80 -22.99
N ALA A 18 12.17 -13.30 -21.95
CA ALA A 18 12.17 -14.72 -21.60
C ALA A 18 10.92 -15.18 -20.83
N ALA A 19 10.25 -14.29 -20.09
CA ALA A 19 9.15 -14.69 -19.20
C ALA A 19 8.02 -13.67 -19.09
N ALA A 20 8.31 -12.43 -18.67
CA ALA A 20 7.25 -11.48 -18.32
C ALA A 20 6.34 -11.14 -19.50
N ARG A 21 6.88 -11.01 -20.71
CA ARG A 21 6.11 -10.72 -21.92
C ARG A 21 5.02 -11.76 -22.18
N GLN A 22 5.36 -13.05 -22.11
CA GLN A 22 4.39 -14.14 -22.34
C GLN A 22 3.36 -14.25 -21.20
N ALA A 23 3.74 -13.86 -19.99
CA ALA A 23 2.81 -13.84 -18.86
C ALA A 23 1.81 -12.68 -18.93
N ILE A 24 2.20 -11.55 -19.52
CA ILE A 24 1.37 -10.34 -19.62
C ILE A 24 0.50 -10.39 -20.88
N PHE A 25 1.09 -10.67 -22.05
CA PHE A 25 0.45 -10.46 -23.34
C PHE A 25 -0.06 -11.76 -23.95
N PRO A 26 -1.29 -11.78 -24.49
CA PRO A 26 -1.72 -12.87 -25.37
C PRO A 26 -0.88 -12.86 -26.66
N PRO A 27 -0.89 -13.95 -27.46
CA PRO A 27 -0.06 -14.03 -28.67
C PRO A 27 -0.40 -12.98 -29.74
N VAL A 28 -1.65 -12.51 -29.77
CA VAL A 28 -2.14 -11.54 -30.76
C VAL A 28 -3.00 -10.51 -30.02
N PRO A 29 -2.82 -9.19 -30.27
CA PRO A 29 -3.70 -8.17 -29.72
C PRO A 29 -5.10 -8.29 -30.31
N THR A 30 -6.11 -8.08 -29.47
CA THR A 30 -7.52 -8.04 -29.87
C THR A 30 -8.14 -6.75 -29.38
N GLY A 31 -9.07 -6.18 -30.14
CA GLY A 31 -9.77 -4.95 -29.78
C GLY A 31 -9.04 -3.66 -30.17
N ASP A 32 -9.65 -2.53 -29.82
CA ASP A 32 -9.18 -1.20 -30.21
C ASP A 32 -8.03 -0.73 -29.32
N ARG A 33 -7.25 0.25 -29.80
CA ARG A 33 -6.20 0.90 -29.01
C ARG A 33 -6.80 1.71 -27.87
N LEU A 34 -7.02 1.07 -26.73
CA LEU A 34 -7.55 1.65 -25.51
C LEU A 34 -6.52 1.58 -24.38
N LEU A 35 -6.27 2.70 -23.73
CA LEU A 35 -5.57 2.77 -22.45
C LEU A 35 -6.57 3.15 -21.36
N VAL A 36 -6.73 2.30 -20.36
CA VAL A 36 -7.43 2.64 -19.12
C VAL A 36 -6.40 2.78 -18.00
N LEU A 37 -6.28 3.99 -17.45
CA LEU A 37 -5.47 4.29 -16.27
C LEU A 37 -6.33 4.10 -15.01
N LEU A 38 -6.06 3.04 -14.24
CA LEU A 38 -6.75 2.78 -12.97
C LEU A 38 -5.90 3.21 -11.79
N GLY A 39 -6.37 4.18 -11.01
CA GLY A 39 -5.61 4.77 -9.91
C GLY A 39 -6.38 5.04 -8.63
N GLY A 40 -5.64 5.46 -7.61
CA GLY A 40 -6.12 5.69 -6.25
C GLY A 40 -5.14 5.15 -5.21
N GLN A 41 -5.28 5.56 -3.96
CA GLN A 41 -4.36 5.15 -2.91
C GLN A 41 -4.31 3.61 -2.72
N PRO A 42 -3.22 3.04 -2.16
CA PRO A 42 -3.20 1.65 -1.76
C PRO A 42 -4.41 1.28 -0.91
N ALA A 43 -4.96 0.08 -1.13
CA ALA A 43 -6.15 -0.42 -0.42
C ALA A 43 -7.43 0.43 -0.56
N ALA A 44 -7.53 1.31 -1.57
CA ALA A 44 -8.79 1.98 -1.95
C ALA A 44 -9.85 1.01 -2.55
N GLY A 45 -9.50 -0.24 -2.85
CA GLY A 45 -10.44 -1.21 -3.42
C GLY A 45 -10.45 -1.27 -4.96
N LYS A 46 -9.35 -0.85 -5.60
CA LYS A 46 -9.15 -0.90 -7.07
C LYS A 46 -9.49 -2.25 -7.72
N THR A 47 -9.31 -3.37 -7.02
CA THR A 47 -9.63 -4.71 -7.55
C THR A 47 -11.07 -4.85 -8.04
N ARG A 48 -12.05 -4.22 -7.38
CA ARG A 48 -13.45 -4.25 -7.84
C ARG A 48 -13.63 -3.44 -9.12
N ALA A 49 -13.04 -2.24 -9.18
CA ALA A 49 -13.06 -1.41 -10.38
C ALA A 49 -12.37 -2.10 -11.56
N GLN A 50 -11.21 -2.73 -11.32
CA GLN A 50 -10.52 -3.53 -12.31
C GLN A 50 -11.39 -4.68 -12.84
N ALA A 51 -12.07 -5.42 -11.96
CA ALA A 51 -12.96 -6.51 -12.39
C ALA A 51 -14.14 -5.99 -13.23
N ALA A 52 -14.71 -4.83 -12.88
CA ALA A 52 -15.78 -4.21 -13.67
C ALA A 52 -15.27 -3.75 -15.06
N ILE A 53 -14.12 -3.07 -15.11
CA ILE A 53 -13.49 -2.65 -16.36
C ILE A 53 -13.22 -3.85 -17.26
N LEU A 54 -12.66 -4.94 -16.73
CA LEU A 54 -12.36 -6.15 -17.51
C LEU A 54 -13.61 -6.94 -17.90
N ALA A 55 -14.74 -6.76 -17.21
CA ALA A 55 -16.01 -7.34 -17.64
C ALA A 55 -16.60 -6.58 -18.84
N GLU A 56 -16.40 -5.26 -18.89
CA GLU A 56 -16.82 -4.41 -20.01
C GLU A 56 -15.85 -4.49 -21.20
N HIS A 57 -14.55 -4.64 -20.91
CA HIS A 57 -13.44 -4.66 -21.86
C HIS A 57 -12.54 -5.89 -21.63
N PRO A 58 -13.03 -7.11 -21.94
CA PRO A 58 -12.30 -8.35 -21.71
C PRO A 58 -11.01 -8.48 -22.51
N GLU A 59 -10.83 -7.65 -23.54
CA GLU A 59 -9.63 -7.57 -24.37
C GLU A 59 -8.44 -6.87 -23.69
N LEU A 60 -8.68 -6.06 -22.65
CA LEU A 60 -7.63 -5.26 -22.00
C LEU A 60 -6.59 -6.16 -21.33
N VAL A 61 -5.32 -5.87 -21.62
CA VAL A 61 -4.19 -6.48 -20.92
C VAL A 61 -3.94 -5.73 -19.63
N SER A 62 -4.14 -6.40 -18.49
CA SER A 62 -3.90 -5.79 -17.18
C SER A 62 -2.40 -5.80 -16.84
N ILE A 63 -1.87 -4.63 -16.53
CA ILE A 63 -0.48 -4.44 -16.09
C ILE A 63 -0.51 -3.80 -14.70
N THR A 64 0.02 -4.50 -13.71
CA THR A 64 0.17 -4.02 -12.33
C THR A 64 1.57 -4.28 -11.82
N GLY A 65 2.13 -3.32 -11.07
CA GLY A 65 3.49 -3.44 -10.57
C GLY A 65 3.68 -4.59 -9.59
N ASP A 66 2.65 -4.98 -8.86
CA ASP A 66 2.78 -6.00 -7.82
C ASP A 66 3.01 -7.41 -8.38
N ASP A 67 2.40 -7.73 -9.53
CA ASP A 67 2.62 -9.00 -10.23
C ASP A 67 4.07 -9.11 -10.74
N LEU A 68 4.63 -7.97 -11.17
CA LEU A 68 5.99 -7.93 -11.73
C LEU A 68 7.09 -8.02 -10.68
N ARG A 69 6.77 -7.92 -9.38
CA ARG A 69 7.76 -8.09 -8.30
C ARG A 69 8.33 -9.51 -8.26
N ALA A 70 7.54 -10.50 -8.70
CA ALA A 70 7.95 -11.90 -8.71
C ALA A 70 9.19 -12.18 -9.58
N TYR A 71 9.47 -11.29 -10.53
CA TYR A 71 10.64 -11.38 -11.41
C TYR A 71 11.93 -10.80 -10.80
N HIS A 72 11.87 -10.23 -9.59
CA HIS A 72 13.06 -9.83 -8.86
C HIS A 72 13.82 -11.09 -8.37
N PRO A 73 15.15 -11.21 -8.57
CA PRO A 73 15.91 -12.41 -8.21
C PRO A 73 15.76 -12.83 -6.73
N GLY A 74 15.71 -11.84 -5.83
CA GLY A 74 15.50 -12.05 -4.39
C GLY A 74 14.03 -12.12 -3.95
N TYR A 75 13.04 -12.11 -4.85
CA TYR A 75 11.62 -12.02 -4.47
C TYR A 75 11.19 -13.11 -3.50
N ARG A 76 11.55 -14.38 -3.78
CA ARG A 76 11.17 -15.52 -2.95
C ARG A 76 11.71 -15.41 -1.52
N ASP A 77 12.97 -15.00 -1.38
CA ASP A 77 13.60 -14.81 -0.08
C ASP A 77 12.95 -13.66 0.68
N LEU A 78 12.81 -12.50 0.03
CA LEU A 78 12.16 -11.32 0.61
C LEU A 78 10.71 -11.61 1.02
N ALA A 79 9.94 -12.32 0.21
CA ALA A 79 8.56 -12.66 0.50
C ALA A 79 8.37 -13.51 1.77
N VAL A 80 9.36 -14.35 2.09
CA VAL A 80 9.31 -15.27 3.24
C VAL A 80 10.00 -14.68 4.46
N ASN A 81 11.20 -14.13 4.28
CA ASN A 81 12.12 -13.79 5.36
C ASN A 81 12.11 -12.30 5.73
N ASP A 82 11.81 -11.40 4.79
CA ASP A 82 11.67 -9.95 5.07
C ASP A 82 10.55 -9.30 4.22
N PRO A 83 9.28 -9.68 4.47
CA PRO A 83 8.16 -9.22 3.66
C PRO A 83 7.91 -7.71 3.76
N LEU A 84 8.44 -7.06 4.80
CA LEU A 84 8.36 -5.61 4.96
C LEU A 84 9.41 -4.89 4.09
N ALA A 85 10.55 -5.51 3.79
CA ALA A 85 11.55 -4.94 2.87
C ALA A 85 11.23 -5.21 1.41
N MET A 86 10.45 -6.26 1.13
CA MET A 86 10.09 -6.69 -0.22
C MET A 86 9.58 -5.54 -1.12
N PRO A 87 8.66 -4.64 -0.71
CA PRO A 87 8.16 -3.61 -1.61
C PRO A 87 9.22 -2.62 -2.06
N ALA A 88 10.15 -2.24 -1.18
CA ALA A 88 11.22 -1.30 -1.51
C ALA A 88 12.29 -1.97 -2.38
N ALA A 89 12.72 -3.18 -2.01
CA ALA A 89 13.75 -3.91 -2.72
C ALA A 89 13.34 -4.29 -4.15
N THR A 90 12.07 -4.63 -4.37
CA THR A 90 11.58 -5.08 -5.68
C THR A 90 11.05 -3.95 -6.57
N ALA A 91 10.92 -2.72 -6.05
CA ALA A 91 10.38 -1.59 -6.80
C ALA A 91 11.13 -1.28 -8.11
N PRO A 92 12.48 -1.27 -8.16
CA PRO A 92 13.20 -1.01 -9.42
C PRO A 92 12.91 -2.06 -10.50
N THR A 93 12.81 -3.33 -10.13
CA THR A 93 12.50 -4.40 -11.10
C THR A 93 11.06 -4.27 -11.60
N SER A 94 10.10 -4.05 -10.71
CA SER A 94 8.70 -3.85 -11.07
C SER A 94 8.50 -2.65 -12.00
N SER A 95 9.05 -1.48 -11.65
CA SER A 95 8.96 -0.28 -12.49
C SER A 95 9.63 -0.45 -13.86
N GLY A 96 10.79 -1.12 -13.91
CA GLY A 96 11.50 -1.37 -15.16
C GLY A 96 10.73 -2.31 -16.09
N LEU A 97 10.10 -3.35 -15.55
CA LEU A 97 9.26 -4.27 -16.32
C LEU A 97 7.94 -3.63 -16.77
N ILE A 98 7.33 -2.74 -15.97
CA ILE A 98 6.19 -1.92 -16.42
C ILE A 98 6.58 -1.13 -17.66
N ARG A 99 7.72 -0.42 -17.64
CA ARG A 99 8.17 0.38 -18.78
C ARG A 99 8.30 -0.48 -20.05
N LEU A 100 8.98 -1.62 -19.96
CA LEU A 100 9.14 -2.54 -21.09
C LEU A 100 7.79 -3.09 -21.57
N ALA A 101 6.86 -3.38 -20.66
CA ALA A 101 5.51 -3.82 -21.03
C ALA A 101 4.72 -2.73 -21.76
N LEU A 102 4.79 -1.47 -21.30
CA LEU A 102 4.14 -0.34 -21.97
C LEU A 102 4.77 -0.04 -23.34
N ASP A 103 6.09 -0.18 -23.47
CA ASP A 103 6.80 -0.05 -24.76
C ASP A 103 6.29 -1.11 -25.74
N HIS A 104 6.22 -2.37 -25.30
CA HIS A 104 5.71 -3.50 -26.11
C HIS A 104 4.24 -3.33 -26.49
N ALA A 105 3.40 -2.86 -25.56
CA ALA A 105 1.98 -2.63 -25.81
C ALA A 105 1.77 -1.59 -26.91
N ILE A 106 2.48 -0.46 -26.86
CA ILE A 106 2.39 0.59 -27.88
C ILE A 106 2.87 0.06 -29.24
N GLU A 107 4.03 -0.60 -29.29
CA GLU A 107 4.62 -1.13 -30.53
C GLU A 107 3.67 -2.10 -31.25
N HIS A 108 2.96 -2.94 -30.50
CA HIS A 108 2.13 -4.00 -31.05
C HIS A 108 0.63 -3.69 -31.06
N GLY A 109 0.19 -2.58 -30.44
CA GLY A 109 -1.21 -2.16 -30.44
C GLY A 109 -2.11 -2.90 -29.43
N TYR A 110 -1.58 -3.34 -28.28
CA TYR A 110 -2.40 -4.01 -27.25
C TYR A 110 -3.25 -2.99 -26.48
N PRO A 111 -4.56 -3.19 -26.28
CA PRO A 111 -5.31 -2.45 -25.28
C PRO A 111 -4.78 -2.75 -23.87
N VAL A 112 -4.61 -1.72 -23.05
CA VAL A 112 -3.97 -1.81 -21.73
C VAL A 112 -4.85 -1.27 -20.63
N LEU A 113 -4.97 -2.03 -19.54
CA LEU A 113 -5.41 -1.53 -18.23
C LEU A 113 -4.18 -1.41 -17.32
N LEU A 114 -3.72 -0.18 -17.06
CA LEU A 114 -2.57 0.09 -16.20
C LEU A 114 -3.05 0.43 -14.78
N GLU A 115 -2.81 -0.48 -13.81
CA GLU A 115 -3.08 -0.22 -12.40
C GLU A 115 -1.90 0.54 -11.77
N GLY A 116 -2.19 1.69 -11.16
CA GLY A 116 -1.22 2.49 -10.42
C GLY A 116 -1.75 3.00 -9.08
N THR A 117 -0.92 3.78 -8.39
CA THR A 117 -1.32 4.48 -7.16
C THR A 117 -1.52 5.97 -7.33
N PHE A 118 -1.34 6.52 -8.55
CA PHE A 118 -1.45 7.96 -8.85
C PHE A 118 -0.69 8.83 -7.84
N ARG A 119 0.62 8.55 -7.68
CA ARG A 119 1.48 9.28 -6.73
C ARG A 119 2.37 10.35 -7.38
N ASP A 120 2.49 10.35 -8.70
CA ASP A 120 3.41 11.19 -9.46
C ASP A 120 2.69 11.68 -10.73
N PRO A 121 2.25 12.96 -10.76
CA PRO A 121 1.57 13.51 -11.92
C PRO A 121 2.40 13.43 -13.19
N ALA A 122 3.70 13.76 -13.14
CA ALA A 122 4.54 13.81 -14.33
C ALA A 122 4.61 12.44 -15.02
N MET A 123 4.89 11.38 -14.26
CA MET A 123 4.95 10.02 -14.80
C MET A 123 3.63 9.55 -15.42
N VAL A 124 2.50 9.87 -14.78
CA VAL A 124 1.18 9.40 -15.24
C VAL A 124 0.71 10.18 -16.47
N ILE A 125 0.96 11.50 -16.51
CA ILE A 125 0.67 12.36 -17.66
C ILE A 125 1.53 11.95 -18.86
N ASP A 126 2.83 11.73 -18.67
CA ASP A 126 3.73 11.29 -19.74
C ASP A 126 3.26 9.95 -20.34
N THR A 127 2.79 9.04 -19.49
CA THR A 127 2.23 7.76 -19.94
C THR A 127 0.96 7.99 -20.78
N ALA A 128 0.03 8.81 -20.29
CA ALA A 128 -1.21 9.13 -21.01
C ALA A 128 -0.93 9.78 -22.38
N ALA A 129 -0.02 10.77 -22.41
CA ALA A 129 0.37 11.48 -23.62
C ALA A 129 1.02 10.52 -24.64
N ARG A 130 1.96 9.67 -24.19
CA ARG A 130 2.65 8.70 -25.07
C ARG A 130 1.70 7.70 -25.72
N PHE A 131 0.68 7.23 -24.98
CA PHE A 131 -0.34 6.35 -25.55
C PHE A 131 -1.25 7.10 -26.53
N ALA A 132 -1.66 8.33 -26.21
CA ALA A 132 -2.47 9.14 -27.12
C ALA A 132 -1.74 9.48 -28.43
N GLU A 133 -0.45 9.81 -28.37
CA GLU A 133 0.41 10.01 -29.54
C GLU A 133 0.51 8.74 -30.40
N ALA A 134 0.44 7.56 -29.78
CA ALA A 134 0.38 6.27 -30.46
C ALA A 134 -1.04 5.90 -30.98
N GLY A 135 -1.98 6.84 -30.94
CA GLY A 135 -3.35 6.66 -31.45
C GLY A 135 -4.28 5.90 -30.51
N TYR A 136 -3.99 5.87 -29.21
CA TYR A 136 -4.87 5.26 -28.22
C TYR A 136 -5.94 6.24 -27.76
N ARG A 137 -7.16 5.73 -27.55
CA ARG A 137 -8.15 6.39 -26.69
C ARG A 137 -7.70 6.21 -25.24
N VAL A 138 -7.60 7.31 -24.49
CA VAL A 138 -7.17 7.28 -23.08
C VAL A 138 -8.36 7.54 -22.16
N GLU A 139 -8.60 6.63 -21.24
CA GLU A 139 -9.60 6.76 -20.17
C GLU A 139 -8.94 6.66 -18.80
N VAL A 140 -9.56 7.30 -17.80
CA VAL A 140 -9.08 7.28 -16.41
C VAL A 140 -10.20 6.81 -15.49
N VAL A 141 -9.85 5.87 -14.63
CA VAL A 141 -10.71 5.42 -13.53
C VAL A 141 -9.98 5.66 -12.22
N ALA A 142 -10.49 6.56 -11.39
CA ALA A 142 -9.98 6.80 -10.04
C ALA A 142 -10.88 6.12 -9.01
N VAL A 143 -10.28 5.49 -8.00
CA VAL A 143 -11.00 4.88 -6.88
C VAL A 143 -10.73 5.65 -5.60
N ALA A 144 -11.79 6.18 -5.03
CA ALA A 144 -11.82 6.95 -3.80
C ALA A 144 -12.26 6.05 -2.63
N THR A 145 -11.68 6.28 -1.46
CA THR A 145 -12.07 5.63 -0.20
C THR A 145 -11.67 6.57 0.94
N PRO A 146 -12.48 6.70 2.00
CA PRO A 146 -12.10 7.47 3.17
C PRO A 146 -10.74 7.02 3.73
N ALA A 147 -9.86 7.97 4.03
CA ALA A 147 -8.51 7.72 4.52
C ALA A 147 -8.41 6.68 5.66
N PRO A 148 -9.22 6.73 6.74
CA PRO A 148 -9.14 5.72 7.82
C PRO A 148 -9.47 4.31 7.32
N VAL A 149 -10.39 4.18 6.35
CA VAL A 149 -10.81 2.90 5.79
C VAL A 149 -9.69 2.28 4.95
N SER A 150 -9.03 3.07 4.08
CA SER A 150 -7.94 2.55 3.25
C SER A 150 -6.67 2.24 4.06
N ARG A 151 -6.34 3.04 5.09
CA ARG A 151 -5.24 2.73 6.02
C ARG A 151 -5.44 1.40 6.73
N LEU A 152 -6.63 1.19 7.31
CA LEU A 152 -6.95 -0.05 8.01
C LEU A 152 -6.90 -1.25 7.06
N ALA A 153 -7.49 -1.10 5.87
CA ALA A 153 -7.49 -2.15 4.84
C ALA A 153 -6.08 -2.50 4.34
N ALA A 154 -5.12 -1.56 4.35
CA ALA A 154 -3.74 -1.83 3.98
C ALA A 154 -3.05 -2.79 4.96
N GLU A 155 -3.24 -2.58 6.27
CA GLU A 155 -2.74 -3.48 7.32
C GLU A 155 -3.47 -4.82 7.28
N GLU A 156 -4.79 -4.79 7.16
CA GLU A 156 -5.61 -5.99 7.09
C GLU A 156 -5.21 -6.90 5.92
N ARG A 157 -4.99 -6.33 4.73
CA ARG A 157 -4.54 -7.07 3.54
C ARG A 157 -3.22 -7.81 3.78
N PHE A 158 -2.29 -7.21 4.53
CA PHE A 158 -1.03 -7.86 4.86
C PHE A 158 -1.19 -8.96 5.91
N LEU A 159 -2.00 -8.70 6.94
CA LEU A 159 -2.16 -9.59 8.09
C LEU A 159 -3.08 -10.78 7.82
N ARG A 160 -3.97 -10.69 6.82
CA ARG A 160 -4.83 -11.81 6.38
C ARG A 160 -4.09 -12.91 5.63
N ALA A 161 -2.89 -12.64 5.12
CA ALA A 161 -2.11 -13.64 4.39
C ALA A 161 -1.85 -14.88 5.26
N ARG A 162 -2.29 -16.04 4.78
CA ARG A 162 -2.14 -17.32 5.50
C ARG A 162 -0.69 -17.79 5.43
N ARG A 163 -0.36 -18.79 6.26
CA ARG A 163 0.96 -19.42 6.20
C ARG A 163 1.21 -20.00 4.81
N GLY A 164 2.27 -19.54 4.15
CA GLY A 164 2.62 -19.93 2.77
C GLY A 164 2.13 -18.95 1.69
N GLU A 165 1.32 -17.96 2.04
CA GLU A 165 0.94 -16.87 1.16
C GLU A 165 1.88 -15.67 1.33
N VAL A 166 2.11 -14.92 0.24
CA VAL A 166 2.90 -13.69 0.28
C VAL A 166 1.99 -12.53 0.63
N GLY A 167 2.15 -11.98 1.84
CA GLY A 167 1.40 -10.79 2.25
C GLY A 167 1.82 -9.55 1.47
N ARG A 168 0.84 -8.78 0.98
CA ARG A 168 1.06 -7.51 0.28
C ARG A 168 1.18 -6.35 1.29
N TRP A 169 2.37 -6.16 1.85
CA TRP A 169 2.63 -5.05 2.75
C TRP A 169 2.68 -3.72 1.98
N THR A 170 2.18 -2.67 2.60
CA THR A 170 2.23 -1.31 2.05
C THR A 170 2.95 -0.42 3.05
N PRO A 171 4.10 0.17 2.69
CA PRO A 171 4.72 1.17 3.52
C PRO A 171 3.72 2.28 3.86
N PRO A 172 3.54 2.67 5.13
CA PRO A 172 2.56 3.68 5.52
C PRO A 172 2.76 4.99 4.78
N GLU A 173 4.02 5.38 4.56
CA GLU A 173 4.39 6.58 3.83
C GLU A 173 3.98 6.49 2.36
N ALA A 174 4.09 5.30 1.73
CA ALA A 174 3.63 5.10 0.36
C ALA A 174 2.11 5.21 0.22
N HIS A 175 1.35 4.80 1.25
CA HIS A 175 -0.10 5.04 1.30
C HIS A 175 -0.40 6.53 1.40
N GLU A 176 0.20 7.24 2.35
CA GLU A 176 -0.09 8.66 2.58
C GLU A 176 0.34 9.54 1.40
N THR A 177 1.49 9.27 0.77
CA THR A 177 1.92 9.99 -0.43
C THR A 177 0.91 9.82 -1.57
N ALA A 178 0.42 8.60 -1.79
CA ALA A 178 -0.58 8.35 -2.83
C ALA A 178 -1.94 8.98 -2.49
N LEU A 179 -2.38 8.92 -1.23
CA LEU A 179 -3.61 9.57 -0.76
C LEU A 179 -3.57 11.08 -0.96
N ALA A 180 -2.43 11.71 -0.66
CA ALA A 180 -2.26 13.16 -0.84
C ALA A 180 -2.13 13.55 -2.32
N GLY A 181 -1.37 12.79 -3.11
CA GLY A 181 -1.06 13.13 -4.50
C GLY A 181 -2.13 12.74 -5.52
N SER A 182 -2.99 11.75 -5.24
CA SER A 182 -3.93 11.26 -6.26
C SER A 182 -4.92 12.30 -6.79
N PRO A 183 -5.44 13.27 -6.00
CA PRO A 183 -6.26 14.35 -6.55
C PRO A 183 -5.48 15.24 -7.54
N GLU A 184 -4.21 15.53 -7.28
CA GLU A 184 -3.37 16.33 -8.20
C GLU A 184 -3.13 15.59 -9.52
N VAL A 185 -2.92 14.27 -9.46
CA VAL A 185 -2.83 13.44 -10.67
C VAL A 185 -4.14 13.46 -11.46
N VAL A 186 -5.28 13.31 -10.79
CA VAL A 186 -6.60 13.34 -11.46
C VAL A 186 -6.87 14.72 -12.08
N ALA A 187 -6.57 15.81 -11.37
CA ALA A 187 -6.70 17.17 -11.90
C ALA A 187 -5.83 17.38 -13.15
N ALA A 188 -4.59 16.89 -13.13
CA ALA A 188 -3.69 17.02 -14.26
C ALA A 188 -4.12 16.17 -15.47
N LEU A 189 -4.69 14.97 -15.24
CA LEU A 189 -5.30 14.16 -16.29
C LEU A 189 -6.59 14.79 -16.84
N GLU A 190 -7.40 15.41 -16.00
CA GLU A 190 -8.62 16.13 -16.40
C GLU A 190 -8.32 17.36 -17.27
N ALA A 191 -7.19 18.02 -17.00
CA ALA A 191 -6.66 19.11 -17.81
C ALA A 191 -6.01 18.63 -19.11
N LEU A 192 -5.61 17.36 -19.22
CA LEU A 192 -4.93 16.83 -20.41
C LEU A 192 -5.95 16.61 -21.56
N PRO A 193 -5.80 17.29 -22.72
CA PRO A 193 -6.76 17.15 -23.83
C PRO A 193 -6.87 15.73 -24.40
N ALA A 194 -5.81 14.93 -24.24
CA ALA A 194 -5.75 13.55 -24.70
C ALA A 194 -6.64 12.58 -23.91
N VAL A 195 -7.09 12.93 -22.71
CA VAL A 195 -7.97 12.08 -21.90
C VAL A 195 -9.40 12.23 -22.37
N ALA A 196 -9.99 11.14 -22.86
CA ALA A 196 -11.32 11.11 -23.45
C ALA A 196 -12.44 10.93 -22.41
N ARG A 197 -12.16 10.30 -21.26
CA ARG A 197 -13.15 10.04 -20.21
C ARG A 197 -12.47 9.92 -18.85
N ILE A 198 -13.12 10.45 -17.82
CA ILE A 198 -12.71 10.27 -16.42
C ILE A 198 -13.90 9.79 -15.60
N GLN A 199 -13.67 8.77 -14.79
CA GLN A 199 -14.64 8.25 -13.83
C GLN A 199 -14.03 8.21 -12.44
N VAL A 200 -14.84 8.51 -11.42
CA VAL A 200 -14.47 8.33 -10.00
C VAL A 200 -15.44 7.36 -9.36
N TYR A 201 -14.92 6.32 -8.72
CA TYR A 201 -15.70 5.30 -8.02
C TYR A 201 -15.38 5.26 -6.54
N THR A 202 -16.38 4.94 -5.73
CA THR A 202 -16.19 4.31 -4.41
C THR A 202 -16.04 2.80 -4.59
N ARG A 203 -15.98 2.05 -3.48
CA ARG A 203 -16.02 0.58 -3.52
C ARG A 203 -17.34 -0.01 -4.02
N ASP A 204 -18.42 0.76 -3.98
CA ASP A 204 -19.79 0.25 -4.18
C ASP A 204 -20.61 1.01 -5.24
N ARG A 205 -20.17 2.21 -5.64
CA ARG A 205 -20.88 3.04 -6.64
C ARG A 205 -19.94 4.00 -7.39
N ARG A 206 -20.37 4.42 -8.59
CA ARG A 206 -19.76 5.53 -9.34
C ARG A 206 -20.20 6.87 -8.75
N LEU A 207 -19.26 7.77 -8.50
CA LEU A 207 -19.50 9.14 -8.01
C LEU A 207 -19.46 10.17 -9.13
N TYR A 208 -18.62 9.94 -10.15
CA TYR A 208 -18.36 10.87 -11.23
C TYR A 208 -18.15 10.12 -12.53
N ASP A 209 -18.65 10.68 -13.62
CA ASP A 209 -18.43 10.23 -14.99
C ASP A 209 -18.54 11.45 -15.91
N ASN A 210 -17.48 11.74 -16.65
CA ASN A 210 -17.46 12.81 -17.63
C ASN A 210 -16.62 12.35 -18.83
N HIS A 211 -17.03 12.77 -20.01
CA HIS A 211 -16.36 12.45 -21.26
C HIS A 211 -16.21 13.68 -22.14
N ARG A 212 -15.22 13.66 -23.03
CA ARG A 212 -15.05 14.71 -24.02
C ARG A 212 -16.00 14.46 -25.19
N THR A 213 -16.64 15.54 -25.64
CA THR A 213 -17.43 15.57 -26.87
C THR A 213 -16.51 15.56 -28.10
N GLU A 214 -17.09 15.42 -29.30
CA GLU A 214 -16.33 15.48 -30.56
C GLU A 214 -15.55 16.80 -30.74
N SER A 215 -15.97 17.89 -30.07
CA SER A 215 -15.26 19.17 -30.07
C SER A 215 -14.01 19.20 -29.19
N GLY A 216 -13.77 18.14 -28.40
CA GLY A 216 -12.69 18.05 -27.41
C GLY A 216 -13.02 18.73 -26.08
N ALA A 217 -14.15 19.42 -25.95
CA ALA A 217 -14.63 19.95 -24.67
C ALA A 217 -15.27 18.85 -23.80
N TRP A 218 -15.14 18.98 -22.48
CA TRP A 218 -15.88 18.15 -21.52
C TRP A 218 -17.40 18.35 -21.67
N GLU A 219 -18.19 17.29 -21.55
CA GLU A 219 -19.65 17.36 -21.58
C GLU A 219 -20.22 18.14 -20.38
N HIS A 220 -19.59 18.00 -19.22
CA HIS A 220 -19.91 18.72 -17.98
C HIS A 220 -18.69 19.46 -17.43
N GLU A 221 -18.91 20.45 -16.55
CA GLU A 221 -17.81 21.17 -15.90
C GLU A 221 -16.87 20.17 -15.18
N PRO A 222 -15.56 20.16 -15.48
CA PRO A 222 -14.61 19.24 -14.86
C PRO A 222 -14.51 19.50 -13.36
N HIS A 223 -14.59 18.44 -12.56
CA HIS A 223 -14.42 18.49 -11.10
C HIS A 223 -14.11 17.10 -10.50
N ALA A 224 -13.47 16.21 -11.28
CA ALA A 224 -13.18 14.85 -10.86
C ALA A 224 -12.24 14.80 -9.65
N ALA A 225 -11.26 15.71 -9.60
CA ALA A 225 -10.30 15.80 -8.50
C ALA A 225 -10.98 16.20 -7.18
N GLU A 226 -11.94 17.13 -7.22
CA GLU A 226 -12.74 17.54 -6.08
C GLU A 226 -13.61 16.39 -5.57
N VAL A 227 -14.25 15.62 -6.48
CA VAL A 227 -15.03 14.44 -6.09
C VAL A 227 -14.16 13.39 -5.41
N LEU A 228 -13.00 13.08 -5.99
CA LEU A 228 -12.03 12.15 -5.40
C LEU A 228 -11.61 12.63 -4.00
N ARG A 229 -11.24 13.90 -3.87
CA ARG A 229 -10.79 14.49 -2.60
C ARG A 229 -11.90 14.48 -1.55
N SER A 230 -13.12 14.88 -1.94
CA SER A 230 -14.29 14.91 -1.07
C SER A 230 -14.55 13.55 -0.44
N GLU A 231 -14.55 12.48 -1.23
CA GLU A 231 -14.74 11.12 -0.72
C GLU A 231 -13.55 10.63 0.13
N GLN A 232 -12.31 10.98 -0.22
CA GLN A 232 -11.13 10.65 0.62
C GLN A 232 -11.19 11.28 2.02
N THR A 233 -11.78 12.48 2.13
CA THR A 233 -11.94 13.23 3.40
C THR A 233 -13.31 13.06 4.04
N ARG A 234 -14.21 12.30 3.43
CA ARG A 234 -15.56 12.11 3.94
C ARG A 234 -15.52 11.56 5.36
N GLU A 235 -16.28 12.19 6.26
CA GLU A 235 -16.47 11.66 7.60
C GLU A 235 -17.32 10.39 7.55
N LEU A 236 -16.93 9.40 8.35
CA LEU A 236 -17.70 8.19 8.51
C LEU A 236 -18.95 8.51 9.34
N THR A 237 -20.05 7.88 9.00
CA THR A 237 -21.25 7.90 9.85
C THR A 237 -20.98 7.21 11.19
N PRO A 238 -21.77 7.48 12.25
CA PRO A 238 -21.62 6.79 13.53
C PRO A 238 -21.63 5.26 13.41
N VAL A 239 -22.51 4.71 12.56
CA VAL A 239 -22.58 3.26 12.28
C VAL A 239 -21.31 2.75 11.61
N GLU A 240 -20.80 3.47 10.59
CA GLU A 240 -19.53 3.13 9.93
C GLU A 240 -18.34 3.21 10.91
N ALA A 241 -18.36 4.16 11.84
CA ALA A 241 -17.32 4.34 12.86
C ALA A 241 -17.28 3.17 13.85
N VAL A 242 -18.45 2.71 14.32
CA VAL A 242 -18.56 1.51 15.19
C VAL A 242 -18.02 0.27 14.46
N ALA A 243 -18.41 0.07 13.20
CA ALA A 243 -17.91 -1.06 12.40
C ALA A 243 -16.39 -0.98 12.20
N TRP A 244 -15.86 0.22 11.87
CA TRP A 244 -14.43 0.44 11.71
C TRP A 244 -13.64 0.14 12.99
N LEU A 245 -14.16 0.52 14.18
CA LEU A 245 -13.51 0.24 15.46
C LEU A 245 -13.45 -1.24 15.80
N ALA A 246 -14.48 -2.00 15.41
CA ALA A 246 -14.51 -3.46 15.54
C ALA A 246 -13.45 -4.11 14.63
N ASP A 247 -13.41 -3.72 13.36
CA ASP A 247 -12.40 -4.18 12.39
C ASP A 247 -10.98 -3.82 12.85
N TYR A 248 -10.78 -2.60 13.36
CA TYR A 248 -9.49 -2.19 13.92
C TYR A 248 -9.09 -3.05 15.13
N GLY A 249 -10.04 -3.45 15.97
CA GLY A 249 -9.78 -4.40 17.04
C GLY A 249 -9.23 -5.74 16.54
N ALA A 250 -9.84 -6.31 15.49
CA ALA A 250 -9.39 -7.55 14.89
C ALA A 250 -8.00 -7.40 14.24
N VAL A 251 -7.78 -6.34 13.46
CA VAL A 251 -6.49 -6.06 12.80
C VAL A 251 -5.38 -5.83 13.82
N PHE A 252 -5.63 -5.02 14.87
CA PHE A 252 -4.66 -4.80 15.92
C PHE A 252 -4.35 -6.09 16.69
N GLY A 253 -5.36 -6.91 16.99
CA GLY A 253 -5.17 -8.22 17.62
C GLY A 253 -4.26 -9.13 16.81
N ALA A 254 -4.49 -9.25 15.50
CA ALA A 254 -3.64 -10.01 14.59
C ALA A 254 -2.19 -9.47 14.54
N ALA A 255 -2.05 -8.14 14.50
CA ALA A 255 -0.75 -7.47 14.52
C ALA A 255 0.04 -7.73 15.81
N HIS A 256 -0.66 -7.67 16.95
CA HIS A 256 -0.07 -7.90 18.26
C HIS A 256 0.33 -9.37 18.46
N ALA A 257 -0.47 -10.32 17.96
CA ALA A 257 -0.17 -11.74 18.01
C ALA A 257 1.01 -12.15 17.10
N ARG A 258 1.25 -11.41 16.01
CA ARG A 258 2.36 -11.68 15.08
C ARG A 258 3.67 -11.16 15.65
N ARG A 259 4.50 -12.07 16.16
CA ARG A 259 5.80 -11.77 16.78
C ARG A 259 6.64 -10.83 15.91
N GLY A 260 7.06 -9.70 16.50
CA GLY A 260 7.93 -8.71 15.85
C GLY A 260 7.24 -7.84 14.80
N TYR A 261 5.94 -7.98 14.57
CA TYR A 261 5.23 -7.15 13.59
C TYR A 261 5.06 -5.71 14.07
N LEU A 262 4.54 -5.51 15.28
CA LEU A 262 4.57 -4.21 15.96
C LEU A 262 6.02 -3.84 16.25
N SER A 263 6.58 -2.98 15.42
CA SER A 263 8.01 -2.65 15.37
C SER A 263 8.20 -1.21 14.88
N PRO A 264 9.41 -0.64 14.95
CA PRO A 264 9.66 0.69 14.39
C PRO A 264 9.23 0.86 12.92
N ARG A 265 9.22 -0.22 12.12
CA ARG A 265 8.82 -0.21 10.71
C ARG A 265 7.31 -0.08 10.48
N THR A 266 6.49 -0.51 11.43
CA THR A 266 5.02 -0.47 11.35
C THR A 266 4.41 0.57 12.30
N ALA A 267 5.22 1.13 13.21
CA ALA A 267 4.76 2.06 14.22
C ALA A 267 4.05 3.29 13.65
N SER A 268 4.51 3.84 12.52
CA SER A 268 3.88 5.00 11.88
C SER A 268 2.45 4.69 11.42
N ALA A 269 2.20 3.49 10.87
CA ALA A 269 0.85 3.02 10.53
C ALA A 269 -0.04 2.93 11.78
N TYR A 270 0.43 2.27 12.84
CA TYR A 270 -0.39 2.07 14.04
C TYR A 270 -0.65 3.34 14.84
N ARG A 271 0.27 4.32 14.82
CA ARG A 271 0.00 5.65 15.39
C ARG A 271 -1.13 6.36 14.63
N ARG A 272 -1.09 6.33 13.29
CA ARG A 272 -2.18 6.89 12.47
C ARG A 272 -3.51 6.19 12.72
N LEU A 273 -3.51 4.85 12.81
CA LEU A 273 -4.72 4.09 13.15
C LEU A 273 -5.21 4.41 14.57
N GLN A 274 -4.33 4.73 15.52
CA GLN A 274 -4.74 5.21 16.84
C GLN A 274 -5.38 6.60 16.80
N ASP A 275 -4.87 7.50 15.96
CA ASP A 275 -5.46 8.83 15.75
C ASP A 275 -6.81 8.72 15.02
N ASP A 276 -6.91 7.83 14.03
CA ASP A 276 -8.17 7.49 13.36
C ASP A 276 -9.17 6.93 14.37
N ALA A 277 -8.75 5.99 15.23
CA ALA A 277 -9.61 5.41 16.26
C ALA A 277 -10.14 6.43 17.26
N ALA A 278 -9.34 7.42 17.66
CA ALA A 278 -9.81 8.50 18.54
C ALA A 278 -10.98 9.27 17.91
N ARG A 279 -10.86 9.65 16.64
CA ARG A 279 -11.96 10.28 15.88
C ARG A 279 -13.17 9.36 15.73
N MET A 280 -12.95 8.07 15.46
CA MET A 280 -14.06 7.12 15.32
C MET A 280 -14.83 6.93 16.63
N ILE A 281 -14.16 7.03 17.79
CA ILE A 281 -14.83 6.96 19.09
C ILE A 281 -15.73 8.19 19.30
N GLU A 282 -15.25 9.38 18.94
CA GLU A 282 -16.06 10.61 18.99
C GLU A 282 -17.30 10.51 18.10
N LEU A 283 -17.16 10.00 16.87
CA LEU A 283 -18.27 9.79 15.94
C LEU A 283 -19.25 8.71 16.45
N ALA A 284 -18.72 7.60 16.96
CA ALA A 284 -19.50 6.48 17.48
C ALA A 284 -20.34 6.86 18.70
N ALA A 285 -19.98 7.91 19.45
CA ALA A 285 -20.77 8.38 20.59
C ALA A 285 -22.19 8.84 20.22
N SER A 286 -22.44 9.13 18.94
CA SER A 286 -23.78 9.43 18.43
C SER A 286 -24.59 8.20 18.04
N ASP A 287 -24.02 6.99 18.09
CA ASP A 287 -24.70 5.73 17.82
C ASP A 287 -25.21 5.08 19.12
N PRO A 288 -26.53 4.81 19.26
CA PRO A 288 -27.08 4.19 20.47
C PRO A 288 -26.54 2.79 20.80
N SER A 289 -25.96 2.09 19.83
CA SER A 289 -25.36 0.76 20.03
C SER A 289 -23.93 0.81 20.56
N ALA A 290 -23.29 1.98 20.57
CA ALA A 290 -21.89 2.14 20.96
C ALA A 290 -21.72 2.20 22.48
N ASP A 291 -20.95 1.27 23.04
CA ASP A 291 -20.41 1.40 24.39
C ASP A 291 -19.12 2.24 24.34
N VAL A 292 -19.26 3.56 24.40
CA VAL A 292 -18.15 4.53 24.30
C VAL A 292 -17.06 4.24 25.33
N ARG A 293 -17.44 3.90 26.56
CA ARG A 293 -16.46 3.59 27.62
C ARG A 293 -15.64 2.36 27.28
N ALA A 294 -16.28 1.29 26.83
CA ALA A 294 -15.56 0.09 26.39
C ALA A 294 -14.62 0.38 25.21
N LEU A 295 -15.04 1.23 24.26
CA LEU A 295 -14.21 1.64 23.12
C LEU A 295 -12.97 2.44 23.58
N GLU A 296 -13.12 3.36 24.52
CA GLU A 296 -12.02 4.13 25.13
C GLU A 296 -11.03 3.23 25.90
N GLU A 297 -11.54 2.26 26.66
CA GLU A 297 -10.74 1.28 27.39
C GLU A 297 -9.94 0.40 26.41
N GLN A 298 -10.57 -0.11 25.35
CA GLN A 298 -9.88 -0.84 24.28
C GLN A 298 -8.80 0.00 23.61
N GLN A 299 -9.09 1.26 23.29
CA GLN A 299 -8.12 2.16 22.67
C GLN A 299 -6.93 2.44 23.60
N THR A 300 -7.18 2.59 24.90
CA THR A 300 -6.12 2.75 25.91
C THR A 300 -5.20 1.51 25.93
N HIS A 301 -5.76 0.31 25.91
CA HIS A 301 -4.97 -0.92 25.82
C HIS A 301 -4.11 -0.98 24.56
N ARG A 302 -4.65 -0.62 23.40
CA ARG A 302 -3.90 -0.58 22.12
C ARG A 302 -2.73 0.41 22.18
N ARG A 303 -2.94 1.59 22.78
CA ARG A 303 -1.88 2.61 22.98
C ARG A 303 -0.75 2.09 23.86
N ILE A 304 -1.09 1.45 24.98
CA ILE A 304 -0.10 0.85 25.89
C ILE A 304 0.67 -0.26 25.18
N ALA A 305 -0.02 -1.18 24.50
CA ALA A 305 0.61 -2.29 23.79
C ALA A 305 1.58 -1.81 22.70
N LEU A 306 1.20 -0.79 21.92
CA LEU A 306 2.10 -0.20 20.93
C LEU A 306 3.33 0.44 21.58
N LYS A 307 3.15 1.19 22.68
CA LYS A 307 4.26 1.83 23.42
C LYS A 307 5.23 0.81 24.00
N VAL A 308 4.73 -0.34 24.46
CA VAL A 308 5.56 -1.45 24.95
C VAL A 308 6.32 -2.13 23.82
N ALA A 309 5.65 -2.38 22.68
CA ALA A 309 6.27 -3.01 21.51
C ALA A 309 7.30 -2.12 20.80
N VAL A 310 7.06 -0.81 20.78
CA VAL A 310 7.91 0.20 20.14
C VAL A 310 8.24 1.30 21.15
N PRO A 311 9.16 1.03 22.10
CA PRO A 311 9.56 2.04 23.05
C PRO A 311 10.23 3.20 22.32
N GLU A 312 9.78 4.42 22.60
CA GLU A 312 10.45 5.63 22.12
C GLU A 312 11.93 5.59 22.55
N PRO A 313 12.87 5.99 21.68
CA PRO A 313 14.26 6.10 22.08
C PRO A 313 14.32 7.03 23.29
N PRO A 314 15.12 6.69 24.32
CA PRO A 314 15.16 7.50 25.52
C PRO A 314 15.47 8.96 25.17
N GLY A 315 14.68 9.88 25.71
CA GLY A 315 14.97 11.31 25.68
C GLY A 315 16.36 11.60 26.27
N ILE A 316 16.82 12.84 26.19
CA ILE A 316 18.16 13.24 26.66
C ILE A 316 18.48 12.70 28.06
N VAL A 317 17.53 12.77 29.00
CA VAL A 317 17.68 12.24 30.37
C VAL A 317 17.82 10.72 30.41
N GLY A 318 17.07 9.99 29.59
CA GLY A 318 17.18 8.53 29.51
C GLY A 318 18.47 8.06 28.82
N ARG A 319 18.98 8.84 27.85
CA ARG A 319 20.30 8.61 27.25
C ARG A 319 21.41 8.87 28.26
N ILE A 320 21.33 9.94 29.04
CA ILE A 320 22.27 10.22 30.14
C ILE A 320 22.23 9.08 31.18
N GLY A 321 21.05 8.61 31.57
CA GLY A 321 20.90 7.47 32.49
C GLY A 321 21.47 6.15 31.97
N GLN A 322 21.33 5.85 30.67
CA GLN A 322 21.93 4.67 30.05
C GLN A 322 23.45 4.79 29.92
N THR A 323 23.97 5.97 29.60
CA THR A 323 25.41 6.25 29.55
C THR A 323 26.05 6.13 30.94
N LEU A 324 25.40 6.65 31.99
CA LEU A 324 25.82 6.50 33.39
C LEU A 324 25.79 5.03 33.83
N ARG A 325 24.76 4.26 33.45
CA ARG A 325 24.71 2.81 33.73
C ARG A 325 25.79 2.00 33.02
N ARG A 326 26.22 2.41 31.83
CA ARG A 326 27.34 1.76 31.10
C ARG A 326 28.72 2.15 31.63
N SER A 327 28.83 3.27 32.35
CA SER A 327 30.09 3.76 32.93
C SER A 327 30.25 3.37 34.42
N LEU A 328 29.23 2.78 35.04
CA LEU A 328 29.36 2.12 36.32
C LEU A 328 30.00 0.72 36.13
N PRO A 329 31.03 0.36 36.92
CA PRO A 329 31.59 -0.99 36.87
C PRO A 329 30.51 -2.03 37.21
N PRO A 330 30.56 -3.23 36.60
CA PRO A 330 29.57 -4.26 36.88
C PRO A 330 29.57 -4.57 38.38
N TYR A 331 28.39 -4.47 38.99
CA TYR A 331 28.18 -4.86 40.38
C TYR A 331 28.56 -6.33 40.54
N ARG A 332 29.71 -6.59 41.19
CA ARG A 332 30.07 -7.93 41.67
C ARG A 332 29.45 -8.07 43.06
N PRO A 333 28.39 -8.88 43.24
CA PRO A 333 27.97 -9.21 44.60
C PRO A 333 29.12 -9.93 45.32
N ALA A 334 29.24 -9.68 46.62
CA ALA A 334 30.20 -10.36 47.47
C ALA A 334 29.97 -11.89 47.39
N PRO A 335 31.03 -12.72 47.41
CA PRO A 335 30.88 -14.16 47.31
C PRO A 335 30.01 -14.69 48.46
N SER A 336 28.94 -15.41 48.10
CA SER A 336 28.18 -16.25 49.01
C SER A 336 29.14 -17.21 49.73
N ARG A 337 29.02 -17.33 51.05
CA ARG A 337 29.80 -18.28 51.87
C ARG A 337 29.36 -19.73 51.73
N ASP A 338 28.30 -20.01 50.97
CA ASP A 338 27.85 -21.38 50.72
C ASP A 338 27.89 -21.65 49.21
N ALA A 339 28.95 -22.33 48.78
CA ALA A 339 29.03 -22.99 47.48
C ALA A 339 29.02 -24.51 47.73
N PRO A 340 28.17 -25.29 47.03
CA PRO A 340 28.22 -26.75 47.13
C PRO A 340 29.54 -27.25 46.53
N GLY A 341 30.31 -27.97 47.35
CA GLY A 341 31.60 -28.53 46.98
C GLY A 341 31.49 -29.66 45.95
N ASN A 342 32.45 -29.72 45.04
CA ASN A 342 32.62 -30.77 44.04
C ASN A 342 33.29 -32.01 44.66
N GLU A 343 32.63 -32.70 45.58
CA GLU A 343 33.06 -34.05 45.98
C GLU A 343 32.35 -35.10 45.11
N PRO A 344 33.09 -36.03 44.48
CA PRO A 344 32.48 -37.14 43.77
C PRO A 344 31.85 -38.14 44.76
N PRO A 345 30.77 -38.83 44.38
CA PRO A 345 30.06 -39.74 45.28
C PRO A 345 30.98 -40.89 45.72
N SER A 346 31.15 -41.05 47.03
CA SER A 346 31.81 -42.21 47.62
C SER A 346 30.87 -43.42 47.58
N ILE A 347 31.43 -44.57 47.18
CA ILE A 347 30.75 -45.85 47.05
C ILE A 347 30.42 -46.41 48.45
N GLY A 348 29.21 -46.95 48.57
CA GLY A 348 28.50 -47.36 49.79
C GLY A 348 29.22 -48.18 50.86
N ARG A 349 28.56 -48.20 52.03
CA ARG A 349 28.31 -49.43 52.82
C ARG A 349 26.87 -49.42 53.30
#